data_AF-A0A1J6JLD9-F1
#
_entry.id   AF-A0A1J6JLD9-F1
#
_cell.length_a   1.000
_cell.length_b   1.000
_cell.length_c   1.000
_cell.angle_alpha   90.00
_cell.angle_beta   90.00
_cell.angle_gamma   90.00
#
_symmetry.space_group_name_H-M   'P 1'
#
loop_
_entity.id
_entity.type
_entity.pdbx_description
1 polymer ?
#
loop_
_entity_poly.entity_id
_entity_poly.type
_entity_poly.pdbx_seq_one_letter_code
_entity_poly.pdbx_strand_id
1 'polypeptide(L)'
;MCCLQYESLGQLCNDPRAKAAVLAEMDAVGREAQLRGFEFAKAVTLVIEPFTIENGLLTPTFKVKRPQAKAYFAKAISDMYNELSTSDPAAQKSL
;
A
#
# COMPACT_ATOMS: atom_id res chain seq x y z
N MET A 1 -5.16 2.57 -22.92
CA MET A 1 -4.49 1.44 -22.23
C MET A 1 -3.03 1.83 -22.06
N CYS A 2 -2.62 2.31 -20.88
CA CYS A 2 -1.24 2.77 -20.66
C CYS A 2 -0.38 1.56 -20.32
N CYS A 3 0.53 1.16 -21.22
CA CYS A 3 1.53 0.15 -20.92
C CYS A 3 2.57 0.79 -20.00
N LEU A 4 2.53 0.49 -18.70
CA LEU A 4 3.61 0.84 -17.79
C LEU A 4 4.86 0.07 -18.21
N GLN A 5 5.80 0.75 -18.85
CA GLN A 5 7.11 0.19 -19.18
C GLN A 5 8.01 0.25 -17.95
N TYR A 6 8.66 -0.86 -17.62
CA TYR A 6 9.60 -0.98 -16.50
C TYR A 6 10.72 -1.96 -16.85
N GLU A 7 11.92 -1.76 -16.32
CA GLU A 7 13.08 -2.62 -16.58
C GLU A 7 13.29 -3.64 -15.46
N SER A 8 12.77 -3.36 -14.26
CA SER A 8 12.81 -4.28 -13.12
C SER A 8 11.56 -4.17 -12.25
N LEU A 9 11.22 -5.24 -11.53
CA LEU A 9 10.11 -5.23 -10.56
C LEU A 9 10.29 -4.15 -9.49
N GLY A 10 11.53 -3.86 -9.09
CA GLY A 10 11.80 -2.81 -8.11
C GLY A 10 11.46 -1.42 -8.61
N GLN A 11 11.74 -1.11 -9.88
CA GLN A 11 11.30 0.14 -10.48
C GLN A 11 9.77 0.19 -10.54
N LEU A 12 9.11 -0.89 -10.95
CA LEU A 12 7.65 -0.93 -11.04
C LEU A 12 6.99 -0.72 -9.67
N CYS A 13 7.47 -1.37 -8.61
CA CYS A 13 6.92 -1.23 -7.27
C CYS A 13 7.05 0.20 -6.72
N ASN A 14 8.05 0.96 -7.18
CA ASN A 14 8.26 2.35 -6.79
C ASN A 14 7.58 3.36 -7.72
N ASP A 15 7.06 2.93 -8.88
CA ASP A 15 6.38 3.81 -9.83
C ASP A 15 5.02 4.28 -9.24
N PRO A 16 4.79 5.60 -9.09
CA PRO A 16 3.52 6.14 -8.61
C PRO A 16 2.32 5.68 -9.43
N ARG A 17 2.48 5.46 -10.74
CA ARG A 17 1.40 4.99 -11.63
C ARG A 17 1.00 3.55 -11.31
N ALA A 18 1.97 2.70 -10.94
CA ALA A 18 1.69 1.33 -10.52
C ALA A 18 0.94 1.31 -9.18
N LYS A 19 1.39 2.11 -8.20
CA LYS A 19 0.69 2.28 -6.92
C LYS A 19 -0.74 2.79 -7.11
N ALA A 20 -0.93 3.79 -7.98
CA ALA A 20 -2.25 4.33 -8.30
C ALA A 20 -3.16 3.30 -8.98
N ALA A 21 -2.63 2.50 -9.90
CA ALA A 21 -3.40 1.43 -10.55
C ALA A 21 -3.87 0.36 -9.54
N VAL A 22 -2.98 -0.09 -8.65
CA VAL A 22 -3.34 -1.05 -7.58
C VAL A 22 -4.39 -0.46 -6.64
N LEU A 23 -4.22 0.80 -6.23
CA LEU A 23 -5.17 1.47 -5.35
C LEU A 23 -6.55 1.64 -6.01
N ALA A 24 -6.60 1.99 -7.30
CA ALA A 24 -7.84 2.11 -8.06
C ALA A 24 -8.59 0.76 -8.16
N GLU A 25 -7.87 -0.34 -8.35
CA GLU A 25 -8.45 -1.68 -8.36
C GLU A 25 -9.01 -2.08 -6.98
N MET A 26 -8.26 -1.79 -5.91
CA MET A 26 -8.73 -2.01 -4.53
C MET A 26 -10.00 -1.20 -4.24
N ASP A 27 -10.06 0.05 -4.71
CA ASP A 27 -11.24 0.90 -4.59
C ASP A 27 -12.42 0.33 -5.38
N ALA A 28 -12.20 -0.20 -6.58
CA ALA A 28 -13.26 -0.82 -7.39
C ALA A 28 -13.86 -2.04 -6.65
N VAL A 29 -13.01 -2.93 -6.13
CA VAL A 29 -13.44 -4.10 -5.35
C VAL A 29 -14.16 -3.67 -4.06
N GLY A 30 -13.66 -2.66 -3.36
CA GLY A 30 -14.30 -2.14 -2.16
C GLY A 30 -15.68 -1.53 -2.41
N ARG A 31 -15.88 -0.87 -3.56
CA ARG A 31 -17.19 -0.36 -3.98
C ARG A 31 -18.17 -1.48 -4.30
N GLU A 32 -17.73 -2.51 -5.01
CA GLU A 32 -18.53 -3.70 -5.30
C GLU A 32 -18.97 -4.40 -4.01
N ALA A 33 -18.06 -4.50 -3.03
CA ALA A 33 -18.33 -5.04 -1.70
C ALA A 33 -19.11 -4.09 -0.76
N GLN A 34 -19.51 -2.89 -1.23
CA GLN A 34 -20.27 -1.89 -0.47
C GLN A 34 -19.58 -1.45 0.84
N LEU A 35 -18.25 -1.39 0.85
CA LEU A 35 -17.49 -0.94 2.00
C LEU A 35 -17.78 0.52 2.37
N ARG A 36 -17.60 0.86 3.64
CA ARG A 36 -17.71 2.22 4.15
C ARG A 36 -16.46 3.02 3.81
N GLY A 37 -16.61 4.35 3.75
CA GLY A 37 -15.53 5.26 3.34
C GLY A 37 -14.22 5.12 4.15
N PHE A 38 -14.31 4.74 5.42
CA PHE A 38 -13.15 4.54 6.31
C PHE A 38 -12.45 3.18 6.11
N GLU A 39 -13.04 2.25 5.37
CA GLU A 39 -12.48 0.92 5.08
C GLU A 39 -11.60 0.94 3.82
N PHE A 40 -11.68 1.99 3.01
CA PHE A 40 -10.85 2.16 1.82
C PHE A 40 -9.43 2.59 2.21
N ALA A 41 -8.44 1.86 1.69
CA ALA A 41 -7.03 2.25 1.80
C ALA A 41 -6.81 3.61 1.10
N LYS A 42 -5.93 4.46 1.67
CA LYS A 42 -5.59 5.77 1.09
C LYS A 42 -4.22 5.81 0.42
N ALA A 43 -3.35 4.87 0.77
CA ALA A 43 -2.02 4.72 0.21
C ALA A 43 -1.61 3.25 0.26
N VAL A 44 -0.71 2.87 -0.64
CA VAL A 44 -0.13 1.53 -0.72
C VAL A 44 1.37 1.62 -0.98
N THR A 45 2.12 0.71 -0.35
CA THR A 45 3.52 0.45 -0.69
C THR A 45 3.60 -0.93 -1.33
N LEU A 46 4.16 -1.00 -2.54
CA LEU A 46 4.39 -2.26 -3.24
C LEU A 46 5.81 -2.75 -2.92
N VAL A 47 5.94 -4.05 -2.66
CA VAL A 47 7.21 -4.68 -2.32
C VAL A 47 7.47 -5.85 -3.26
N ILE A 48 8.74 -6.01 -3.64
CA ILE A 48 9.17 -7.10 -4.54
C ILE A 48 9.21 -8.42 -3.78
N GLU A 49 9.63 -8.37 -2.51
CA GLU A 49 9.82 -9.56 -1.70
C GLU A 49 8.46 -10.07 -1.18
N PRO A 50 8.07 -11.31 -1.51
CA PRO A 50 6.84 -11.90 -1.02
C PRO A 50 6.93 -12.23 0.47
N PHE A 51 5.79 -12.38 1.12
CA PHE A 51 5.76 -12.87 2.50
C PHE A 51 6.02 -14.37 2.49
N THR A 52 6.98 -14.83 3.30
CA THR A 52 7.33 -16.25 3.40
C THR A 52 7.38 -16.70 4.85
N ILE A 53 7.46 -18.01 5.05
CA ILE A 53 7.71 -18.58 6.38
C ILE A 53 9.17 -18.29 6.78
N GLU A 54 10.08 -18.31 5.81
CA GLU A 54 11.52 -18.11 5.97
C GLU A 54 11.89 -16.69 6.39
N ASN A 55 11.25 -15.66 5.81
CA ASN A 55 11.42 -14.27 6.24
C ASN A 55 10.58 -13.93 7.49
N GLY A 56 9.95 -14.94 8.09
CA GLY A 56 9.25 -14.81 9.37
C GLY A 56 7.95 -14.03 9.32
N LEU A 57 7.46 -13.67 8.13
CA LEU A 57 6.22 -12.89 7.94
C LEU A 57 4.98 -13.79 7.90
N LEU A 58 5.12 -15.08 7.60
CA LEU A 58 4.02 -16.04 7.61
C LEU A 58 4.14 -17.08 8.75
N THR A 59 2.99 -17.58 9.18
CA THR A 59 2.86 -18.83 9.93
C THR A 59 3.06 -20.03 9.00
N PRO A 60 3.34 -21.24 9.54
CA PRO A 60 3.35 -22.47 8.73
C PRO A 60 2.03 -22.74 7.98
N THR A 61 0.93 -22.12 8.41
CA THR A 61 -0.39 -22.16 7.77
C THR A 61 -0.64 -21.03 6.78
N PHE A 62 0.42 -20.35 6.31
CA PHE A 62 0.37 -19.24 5.35
C PHE A 62 -0.48 -18.04 5.78
N LYS A 63 -0.62 -17.83 7.10
CA LYS A 63 -1.27 -16.62 7.65
C LYS A 63 -0.23 -15.57 8.00
N VAL A 64 -0.55 -14.30 7.78
CA VAL A 64 0.35 -13.18 8.13
C VAL A 64 0.54 -13.09 9.65
N LYS A 65 1.80 -13.07 10.08
CA LYS A 65 2.21 -12.77 11.45
C LYS A 65 2.17 -11.25 11.66
N ARG A 66 1.00 -10.74 12.06
CA ARG A 66 0.71 -9.30 12.13
C ARG A 66 1.74 -8.47 12.93
N PRO A 67 2.20 -8.89 14.14
CA PRO A 67 3.19 -8.11 14.88
C PRO A 67 4.52 -7.96 14.14
N GLN A 68 4.99 -9.04 13.51
CA GLN A 68 6.23 -9.10 12.76
C GLN A 68 6.13 -8.26 11.48
N ALA A 69 5.05 -8.41 10.72
CA ALA A 69 4.79 -7.60 9.54
C ALA A 69 4.68 -6.10 9.89
N LYS A 70 4.00 -5.76 10.99
CA LYS A 70 3.91 -4.37 11.46
C LYS A 70 5.29 -3.79 11.78
N ALA A 71 6.15 -4.55 12.46
CA ALA A 71 7.51 -4.10 12.77
C ALA A 71 8.37 -3.96 11.50
N TYR A 72 8.31 -4.94 10.60
CA TYR A 72 9.06 -4.95 9.35
C TYR A 72 8.70 -3.77 8.44
N PHE A 73 7.40 -3.46 8.32
CA PHE A 73 6.90 -2.37 7.46
C PHE A 73 6.69 -1.05 8.20
N ALA A 74 7.15 -0.90 9.44
CA ALA A 74 6.88 0.29 10.28
C ALA A 74 7.30 1.60 9.60
N LYS A 75 8.46 1.60 8.93
CA LYS A 75 8.95 2.76 8.19
C LYS A 75 8.04 3.10 7.01
N ALA A 76 7.74 2.13 6.15
CA ALA A 76 6.87 2.34 4.99
C ALA A 76 5.47 2.82 5.39
N ILE A 77 4.93 2.28 6.48
CA ILE A 77 3.64 2.73 7.04
C ILE A 77 3.74 4.19 7.50
N SER A 78 4.80 4.57 8.23
CA SER A 78 4.99 5.95 8.67
C SER A 78 5.16 6.91 7.50
N ASP A 79 5.94 6.53 6.49
CA ASP A 79 6.17 7.34 5.29
C ASP A 79 4.84 7.59 4.55
N MET A 80 3.99 6.57 4.37
CA MET A 80 2.67 6.75 3.76
C MET A 80 1.76 7.71 4.55
N TYR A 81 1.75 7.64 5.89
CA TYR A 81 0.97 8.59 6.69
C TYR A 81 1.50 10.02 6.58
N ASN A 82 2.83 10.19 6.56
CA ASN A 82 3.46 11.49 6.37
C ASN A 82 3.11 12.08 5.00
N GLU A 83 3.25 11.30 3.93
CA GLU A 83 2.87 11.71 2.57
C GLU A 83 1.41 12.18 2.52
N LEU A 84 0.47 11.41 3.09
CA LEU A 84 -0.94 11.77 3.14
C LEU A 84 -1.17 13.09 3.89
N SER A 85 -0.54 13.27 5.06
CA SER A 85 -0.68 14.50 5.85
C SER A 85 -0.17 15.75 5.12
N THR A 86 0.84 15.61 4.26
CA THR A 86 1.35 16.73 3.45
C THR A 86 0.47 17.06 2.24
N SER A 87 -0.35 16.10 1.81
CA SER A 87 -1.19 16.21 0.62
C SER A 87 -2.64 16.62 0.90
N ASP A 88 -3.05 16.72 2.17
CA ASP A 88 -4.40 17.13 2.55
C ASP A 88 -4.61 18.66 2.39
N PRO A 89 -5.44 19.13 1.44
CA PRO A 89 -5.75 20.56 1.31
C PRO A 89 -6.57 21.12 2.50
N ALA A 90 -7.05 20.27 3.41
CA ALA A 90 -7.76 20.67 4.63
C ALA A 90 -6.83 21.27 5.71
N ALA A 91 -5.52 21.01 5.67
CA ALA A 91 -4.56 21.56 6.63
C ALA A 91 -4.20 23.04 6.38
N GLN A 92 -4.56 23.61 5.21
CA GLN A 92 -4.27 25.00 4.84
C GLN A 92 -5.36 26.01 5.27
N LYS A 93 -6.36 25.61 6.07
CA LYS A 93 -7.46 26.51 6.49
C LYS A 93 -7.35 27.05 7.92
N SER A 94 -6.13 27.24 8.41
CA SER A 94 -5.86 27.99 9.64
C SER A 94 -4.57 28.81 9.51
N LEU A 95 -4.68 29.96 8.84
CA LEU A 95 -3.96 31.21 9.07
C LEU A 95 -4.76 32.35 8.44
#